data_AF-A0A2D6M425-F1
#
_entry.id   AF-A0A2D6M425-F1
#
_cell.length_a   1.000
_cell.length_b   1.000
_cell.length_c   1.000
_cell.angle_alpha   90.00
_cell.angle_beta   90.00
_cell.angle_gamma   90.00
#
_symmetry.space_group_name_H-M   'P 1'
#
loop_
_entity.id
_entity.type
_entity.pdbx_description
1 polymer ?
#
loop_
_entity_poly.entity_id
_entity_poly.type
_entity_poly.pdbx_seq_one_letter_code
_entity_poly.pdbx_strand_id
1 'polypeptide(L)' 'MTEPPPAKAQRDFAMAADSITPHQRWRVTRAVSDFLACRPELGNLDICFDVILVSPLRPPRHIADAWRKSWS' A
#
# COMPACT_ATOMS: atom_id res chain seq x y z
N MET A 1 6.30 19.81 -18.07
CA MET A 1 6.80 19.07 -16.89
C MET A 1 5.77 19.31 -15.81
N THR A 2 4.79 18.42 -15.69
CA THR A 2 3.68 18.58 -14.76
C THR A 2 4.03 17.75 -13.54
N GLU A 3 4.28 18.41 -12.42
CA GLU A 3 4.43 17.76 -11.11
C GLU A 3 3.23 16.83 -10.89
N PRO A 4 3.42 15.55 -10.50
CA PRO A 4 2.30 14.69 -10.18
C PRO A 4 1.48 15.33 -9.07
N PRO A 5 0.13 15.23 -9.11
CA PRO A 5 -0.71 15.81 -8.08
C PRO A 5 -0.29 15.27 -6.70
N PRO A 6 -0.32 16.09 -5.64
CA PRO A 6 0.07 15.65 -4.32
C PRO A 6 -0.76 14.43 -3.93
N ALA A 7 -0.09 13.41 -3.39
CA ALA A 7 -0.77 12.30 -2.74
C ALA A 7 -1.78 12.88 -1.74
N LYS A 8 -3.04 12.42 -1.77
CA LYS A 8 -4.09 12.94 -0.88
C LYS A 8 -3.63 12.84 0.58
N ALA A 9 -3.26 13.97 1.17
CA ALA A 9 -2.86 14.05 2.57
C ALA A 9 -4.11 14.05 3.46
N GLN A 10 -4.21 13.07 4.34
CA GLN A 10 -5.35 12.94 5.25
C GLN A 10 -5.04 13.68 6.56
N ARG A 11 -6.04 14.40 7.08
CA ARG A 11 -5.89 15.25 8.28
C ARG A 11 -5.85 14.47 9.59
N ASP A 12 -6.26 13.21 9.54
CA ASP A 12 -6.31 12.32 10.70
C ASP A 12 -6.01 10.87 10.29
N PHE A 13 -5.54 10.06 11.23
CA PHE A 13 -5.20 8.66 11.00
C PHE A 13 -6.42 7.80 10.66
N ALA A 14 -7.60 8.13 11.19
CA ALA A 14 -8.85 7.47 10.80
C ALA A 14 -9.14 7.71 9.31
N MET A 15 -9.05 8.95 8.83
CA MET A 15 -9.22 9.28 7.42
C MET A 15 -8.08 8.72 6.54
N ALA A 16 -6.87 8.61 7.07
CA ALA A 16 -5.74 7.93 6.43
C ALA A 16 -6.02 6.43 6.25
N ALA A 17 -6.54 5.77 7.27
CA ALA A 17 -6.94 4.36 7.20
C ALA A 17 -8.12 4.14 6.24
N ASP A 18 -9.13 5.03 6.27
CA ASP A 18 -10.29 4.99 5.36
C ASP A 18 -9.91 5.19 3.90
N SER A 19 -8.78 5.87 3.64
CA SER A 19 -8.27 6.03 2.29
C SER A 19 -7.88 4.69 1.65
N ILE A 20 -7.53 3.68 2.46
CA ILE A 20 -7.11 2.33 2.05
C ILE A 20 -8.33 1.45 1.76
N THR A 21 -9.09 1.90 0.76
CA THR A 21 -10.28 1.20 0.26
C THR A 21 -9.93 -0.17 -0.33
N PRO A 22 -10.89 -1.10 -0.41
CA PRO A 22 -10.69 -2.39 -1.07
C PRO A 22 -10.17 -2.25 -2.51
N HIS A 23 -10.62 -1.22 -3.25
CA HIS A 23 -10.14 -0.96 -4.60
C HIS A 23 -8.66 -0.54 -4.64
N GLN A 24 -8.19 0.28 -3.69
CA GLN A 24 -6.77 0.59 -3.60
C GLN A 24 -5.92 -0.63 -3.28
N ARG A 25 -6.37 -1.48 -2.33
CA ARG A 25 -5.70 -2.75 -2.03
C ARG A 25 -5.59 -3.62 -3.28
N TRP A 26 -6.68 -3.77 -4.02
CA TRP A 26 -6.70 -4.53 -5.28
C TRP A 26 -5.71 -3.99 -6.31
N ARG A 27 -5.65 -2.67 -6.52
CA ARG A 27 -4.70 -2.05 -7.46
C ARG A 27 -3.24 -2.32 -7.09
N VAL A 28 -2.89 -2.18 -5.80
CA VAL A 28 -1.53 -2.43 -5.32
C VAL A 28 -1.19 -3.92 -5.45
N THR A 29 -2.11 -4.80 -5.06
CA THR A 29 -1.94 -6.25 -5.18
C THR A 29 -1.79 -6.70 -6.65
N ARG A 30 -2.51 -6.07 -7.59
CA ARG A 30 -2.35 -6.33 -9.02
C ARG A 30 -0.96 -5.89 -9.52
N ALA A 31 -0.52 -4.69 -9.16
CA ALA A 31 0.80 -4.20 -9.55
C ALA A 31 1.94 -5.09 -9.03
N VAL A 32 1.82 -5.62 -7.82
CA VAL A 32 2.77 -6.62 -7.28
C VAL A 32 2.73 -7.91 -8.08
N SER A 33 1.55 -8.37 -8.49
CA SER A 33 1.44 -9.59 -9.32
C SER A 33 2.17 -9.42 -10.66
N ASP A 34 2.03 -8.26 -11.31
CA ASP A 34 2.74 -7.95 -12.56
C ASP A 34 4.26 -7.82 -12.32
N PHE A 35 4.66 -7.21 -11.20
CA PHE A 35 6.08 -7.08 -10.82
C PHE A 35 6.76 -8.44 -10.59
N LEU A 36 6.06 -9.38 -9.94
CA LEU A 36 6.55 -10.74 -9.66
C LEU A 36 6.56 -11.62 -10.90
N ALA A 37 5.61 -11.44 -11.82
CA ALA A 37 5.61 -12.16 -13.10
C ALA A 37 6.90 -11.91 -13.90
N CYS A 38 7.50 -10.73 -13.73
CA CYS A 38 8.78 -10.36 -14.34
C CYS A 38 10.02 -10.80 -13.53
N ARG A 39 9.83 -11.37 -12.33
CA ARG A 39 10.91 -11.73 -11.38
C ARG A 39 10.65 -13.08 -10.70
N PRO A 40 10.82 -14.20 -11.41
CA PRO A 40 10.60 -15.54 -10.87
C PRO A 40 11.44 -15.83 -9.62
N GLU A 41 12.61 -15.20 -9.48
CA GLU A 41 13.52 -15.33 -8.35
C GLU A 41 12.90 -14.88 -7.02
N LEU A 42 11.85 -14.05 -7.05
CA LEU A 42 11.12 -13.60 -5.86
C LEU A 42 9.91 -14.49 -5.54
N GLY A 43 9.61 -15.51 -6.36
CA GLY A 43 8.39 -16.31 -6.28
C GLY A 43 8.24 -17.14 -4.99
N ASN A 44 9.34 -17.38 -4.27
CA ASN A 44 9.35 -18.15 -3.01
C ASN A 44 9.36 -17.26 -1.75
N LEU A 45 9.28 -15.93 -1.90
CA LEU A 45 9.24 -15.02 -0.76
C LEU A 45 7.80 -14.81 -0.28
N ASP A 46 7.66 -14.65 1.04
CA ASP A 46 6.40 -14.21 1.63
C ASP A 46 6.13 -12.75 1.27
N ILE A 47 4.90 -12.47 0.85
CA ILE A 47 4.47 -11.11 0.48
C ILE A 47 3.52 -10.60 1.55
N CYS A 48 3.91 -9.49 2.17
CA CYS A 48 3.07 -8.71 3.07
C CYS A 48 2.88 -7.29 2.52
N PHE A 49 1.73 -6.68 2.81
CA PHE A 49 1.46 -5.30 2.44
C PHE A 49 1.41 -4.44 3.69
N ASP A 50 2.41 -3.58 3.84
CA ASP A 50 2.51 -2.66 4.96
C ASP A 50 1.83 -1.33 4.64
N VAL A 51 1.36 -0.65 5.68
CA VAL A 51 0.77 0.68 5.59
C VAL A 51 1.53 1.63 6.49
N ILE A 52 1.92 2.78 5.95
CA ILE A 52 2.44 3.89 6.74
C ILE A 52 1.40 5.01 6.68
N LEU A 53 0.72 5.25 7.80
CA LEU A 53 -0.21 6.36 7.94
C LEU A 53 0.58 7.64 8.20
N VAL A 54 0.37 8.63 7.35
CA VAL A 54 1.00 9.95 7.46
C VAL A 54 -0.09 11.00 7.65
N SER A 55 0.05 11.82 8.68
CA SER A 55 -0.82 12.95 8.98
C SER A 55 0.05 14.17 9.32
N PRO A 56 -0.36 15.38 8.95
CA PRO A 56 0.33 16.60 9.37
C PRO A 56 0.50 16.65 10.90
N LEU A 57 1.69 17.09 11.35
CA LEU A 57 2.02 17.32 12.77
C LEU A 57 2.00 16.07 13.67
N ARG A 58 1.94 14.87 13.10
CA ARG A 58 2.00 13.60 13.86
C ARG A 58 3.09 12.70 13.31
N PRO A 59 3.78 11.93 14.17
CA PRO A 59 4.76 10.96 13.71
C PRO A 59 4.06 9.92 12.83
N PRO A 60 4.71 9.43 11.75
CA PRO A 60 4.16 8.36 10.93
C PRO A 60 3.84 7.13 11.77
N ARG A 61 2.72 6.47 11.46
CA ARG A 61 2.33 5.21 12.11
C ARG A 61 2.44 4.07 11.11
N HIS A 62 3.32 3.12 11.40
CA HIS A 62 3.44 1.89 10.61
C HIS A 62 2.44 0.84 11.12
N ILE A 63 1.74 0.24 10.17
CA ILE A 63 0.89 -0.93 10.35
C ILE A 63 1.52 -1.99 9.46
N ALA A 64 2.30 -2.87 10.09
CA ALA A 64 2.88 -4.01 9.42
C ALA A 64 1.76 -4.99 9.01
N ASP A 65 1.94 -5.64 7.86
CA ASP A 65 1.08 -6.71 7.38
C ASP A 65 -0.43 -6.34 7.37
N ALA A 66 -0.71 -5.11 6.95
CA ALA A 66 -2.06 -4.54 6.97
C ALA A 66 -3.06 -5.35 6.14
N TRP A 67 -2.60 -6.06 5.12
CA TRP A 67 -3.35 -7.17 4.53
C TRP A 67 -2.41 -8.17 3.85
N ARG A 68 -2.91 -9.40 3.72
CA ARG A 68 -2.31 -10.46 2.91
C ARG A 68 -3.20 -10.78 1.73
N LYS A 69 -2.60 -11.07 0.58
CA LYS A 69 -3.31 -11.79 -0.48
C LYS A 69 -3.16 -13.27 -0.14
N SER A 70 -4.23 -14.04 -0.16
CA SER A 70 -4.11 -15.50 -0.20
C SER A 70 -3.79 -15.88 -1.65
N TRP A 71 -2.56 -16.29 -1.92
CA TRP A 71 -2.24 -16.93 -3.19
C TRP A 71 -2.86 -18.33 -3.15
N SER A 72 -3.89 -18.58 -3.96
CA SER A 72 -4.43 -19.90 -4.26
C SER A 72 -4.30 -20.16 -5.74
#